data_AF-A0A914UQL6-F1
#
_entry.id   AF-A0A914UQL6-F1
#
_cell.length_a   1.000
_cell.length_b   1.000
_cell.length_c   1.000
_cell.angle_alpha   90.00
_cell.angle_beta   90.00
_cell.angle_gamma   90.00
#
_symmetry.space_group_name_H-M   'P 1'
#
loop_
_entity.id
_entity.type
_entity.pdbx_description
1 polymer ?
#
loop_
_entity_poly.entity_id
_entity_poly.type
_entity_poly.pdbx_seq_one_letter_code
_entity_poly.pdbx_strand_id
1 'polypeptide(L)'
;MVKYGRVELLSHPVCLQYLRMKWTSYGFMFYAVNLTAYSLFIGALTAVTAGLAPSVNGSGNHQNGDENKSGDDDDTEKIVLYLEPYKTRSAITTIIMVYIAIFIVINIFKEIMQIYEQRLAYIFNSVNYTEWTLYLTSAAFVFPLFFGDLSSVHWQCATVAVFLAWFNLLLYFQQLSAIGIYVVMFLRILSTVIRVIAVFSVLVIAFGLTFHILLYYDESAGFYNPFISTVHTVLAMLTGWEFSEIYVIPFHKGVLPYTFLNFFFLILFVILMPILFVNLLIGLAVGDIEMILKDAKLKRLAMQVEYHTDLEERLPSWLLSRVDKPSVTIYPNRPYAPGLIGKMLGLMKLMRTMLNSSAHMSDASDTIESRQAAANDALFEEIGKTKKRLRDVQTQLDKQYDLLRLMVQKMEIVSEADQFDEGEEREPLMTLMGSPTNGFFESAKSLRRQDSTPSHRRHSHPHTLLFTR
;
A
#
# COMPACT_ATOMS: atom_id res chain seq x y z
N MET A 1 1.11 10.27 -19.67
CA MET A 1 1.21 8.82 -19.94
C MET A 1 0.76 7.97 -18.75
N VAL A 2 1.24 8.27 -17.53
CA VAL A 2 0.85 7.55 -16.29
C VAL A 2 -0.67 7.60 -16.04
N LYS A 3 -1.29 8.79 -16.11
CA LYS A 3 -2.74 8.98 -15.93
C LYS A 3 -3.63 8.13 -16.87
N TYR A 4 -3.08 7.71 -18.02
CA TYR A 4 -3.81 6.93 -19.03
C TYR A 4 -3.39 5.45 -19.06
N GLY A 5 -2.60 4.98 -18.09
CA GLY A 5 -2.19 3.57 -17.98
C GLY A 5 -1.36 3.05 -19.17
N ARG A 6 -0.68 3.93 -19.92
CA ARG A 6 0.04 3.55 -21.15
C ARG A 6 1.44 2.99 -20.84
N VAL A 7 1.49 1.78 -20.27
CA VAL A 7 2.75 1.12 -19.85
C VAL A 7 3.75 0.98 -20.99
N GLU A 8 3.27 0.57 -22.17
CA GLU A 8 4.11 0.35 -23.37
C GLU A 8 4.90 1.62 -23.75
N LEU A 9 4.22 2.78 -23.79
CA LEU A 9 4.85 4.07 -24.10
C LEU A 9 5.86 4.49 -23.03
N LEU A 10 5.52 4.30 -21.75
CA LEU A 10 6.45 4.59 -20.64
C LEU A 10 7.68 3.67 -20.66
N SER A 11 7.51 2.44 -21.12
CA SER A 11 8.60 1.47 -21.24
C SER A 11 9.47 1.66 -22.48
N HIS A 12 9.11 2.60 -23.36
CA HIS A 12 9.90 2.90 -24.54
C HIS A 12 11.31 3.36 -24.14
N PRO A 13 12.38 2.91 -24.83
CA PRO A 13 13.77 3.23 -24.47
C PRO A 13 14.03 4.73 -24.29
N VAL A 14 13.38 5.58 -25.10
CA VAL A 14 13.51 7.04 -24.99
C VAL A 14 12.95 7.56 -23.66
N CYS A 15 11.78 7.10 -23.22
CA CYS A 15 11.17 7.52 -21.96
C CYS A 15 12.00 7.04 -20.75
N LEU A 16 12.50 5.80 -20.81
CA LEU A 16 13.38 5.27 -19.77
C LEU A 16 14.70 6.04 -19.69
N GLN A 17 15.30 6.40 -20.82
CA GLN A 17 16.54 7.18 -20.84
C GLN A 17 16.32 8.63 -20.40
N TYR A 18 15.18 9.23 -20.73
CA TYR A 18 14.81 10.55 -20.22
C TYR A 18 14.69 10.56 -18.69
N LEU A 19 14.01 9.56 -18.12
CA LEU A 19 13.85 9.42 -16.67
C LEU A 19 15.20 9.15 -15.98
N ARG A 20 16.03 8.29 -16.57
CA ARG A 20 17.41 8.06 -16.11
C ARG A 20 18.25 9.33 -16.17
N MET A 21 18.14 10.11 -17.25
CA MET A 21 18.83 11.40 -17.36
C MET A 21 18.44 12.33 -16.21
N LYS A 22 17.13 12.53 -15.96
CA LYS A 22 16.65 13.37 -14.85
C LYS A 22 17.14 12.90 -13.49
N TRP A 23 17.03 11.60 -13.22
CA TRP A 23 17.56 10.98 -12.01
C TRP A 23 19.07 11.18 -11.86
N THR A 24 19.81 11.07 -12.96
CA THR A 24 21.27 11.19 -12.94
C THR A 24 21.79 12.61 -12.85
N SER A 25 21.06 13.58 -13.41
CA SER A 25 21.47 14.98 -13.49
C SER A 25 21.27 15.71 -12.16
N TYR A 26 20.08 15.64 -11.56
CA TYR A 26 19.79 16.30 -10.29
C TYR A 26 19.07 15.41 -9.27
N GLY A 27 18.16 14.53 -9.71
CA GLY A 27 17.26 13.80 -8.80
C GLY A 27 17.99 13.02 -7.70
N PHE A 28 19.03 12.28 -8.06
CA PHE A 28 19.82 11.50 -7.10
C PHE A 28 20.62 12.38 -6.13
N MET A 29 21.17 13.52 -6.58
CA MET A 29 21.95 14.38 -5.71
C MET A 29 21.06 15.03 -4.65
N PHE A 30 19.91 15.57 -5.05
CA PHE A 30 18.92 16.11 -4.12
C PHE A 30 18.41 15.07 -3.15
N TYR A 31 18.06 13.89 -3.67
CA TYR A 31 17.65 12.76 -2.85
C TYR A 31 18.73 12.39 -1.82
N ALA A 32 19.99 12.23 -2.23
CA ALA A 32 21.08 11.82 -1.35
C ALA A 32 21.39 12.86 -0.27
N VAL A 33 21.37 14.15 -0.62
CA VAL A 33 21.56 15.25 0.34
C VAL A 33 20.42 15.26 1.37
N ASN A 34 19.17 15.15 0.91
CA ASN A 34 18.01 15.14 1.80
C ASN A 34 18.03 13.91 2.73
N LEU A 35 18.26 12.71 2.16
CA LEU A 35 18.37 11.47 2.92
C LEU A 35 19.48 11.53 3.97
N THR A 36 20.64 12.11 3.62
CA THR A 36 21.77 12.23 4.54
C THR A 36 21.46 13.23 5.65
N ALA A 37 20.89 14.38 5.33
CA ALA A 37 20.47 15.37 6.33
C ALA A 37 19.44 14.79 7.30
N TYR A 38 18.45 14.06 6.78
CA TYR A 38 17.44 13.38 7.59
C TYR A 38 18.02 12.23 8.44
N SER A 39 18.95 11.44 7.88
CA SER A 39 19.62 10.36 8.63
C SER A 39 20.48 10.91 9.77
N LEU A 40 21.15 12.05 9.56
CA LEU A 40 21.89 12.75 10.63
C LEU A 40 20.95 13.24 11.74
N PHE A 41 19.78 13.76 11.38
CA PHE A 41 18.74 14.12 12.35
C PHE A 41 18.26 12.92 13.17
N ILE A 42 17.95 11.79 12.54
CA ILE A 42 17.52 10.57 13.25
C ILE A 42 18.64 10.05 14.17
N GLY A 43 19.87 10.01 13.67
CA GLY A 43 21.03 9.59 14.46
C GLY A 43 21.23 10.49 15.68
N ALA A 44 21.13 11.81 15.50
CA ALA A 44 21.19 12.80 16.58
C ALA A 44 20.07 12.62 17.60
N LEU A 45 18.82 12.48 17.14
CA LEU A 45 17.65 12.29 18.01
C LEU A 45 17.80 11.01 18.83
N THR A 46 18.14 9.89 18.18
CA THR A 46 18.35 8.60 18.83
C THR A 46 19.49 8.63 19.84
N ALA A 47 20.60 9.30 19.51
CA ALA A 47 21.75 9.43 20.40
C ALA A 47 21.40 10.26 21.66
N VAL A 48 20.63 11.35 21.50
CA VAL A 48 20.17 12.16 22.62
C VAL A 48 19.20 11.39 23.50
N THR A 49 18.22 10.69 22.92
CA THR A 49 17.26 9.90 23.70
C THR A 49 17.91 8.72 24.42
N ALA A 50 18.88 8.05 23.79
CA ALA A 50 19.60 6.92 24.41
C ALA A 50 20.59 7.39 25.48
N GLY A 51 21.29 8.51 25.24
CA GLY A 51 22.25 9.07 26.19
C GLY A 51 21.62 9.74 27.41
N LEU A 52 20.38 10.23 27.28
CA LEU A 52 19.61 10.81 28.37
C LEU A 52 18.65 9.80 29.02
N ALA A 53 18.54 8.58 28.48
CA ALA A 53 17.55 7.60 28.91
C ALA A 53 17.63 7.42 30.43
N PRO A 54 16.49 7.47 31.15
CA PRO A 54 16.50 7.34 32.59
C PRO A 54 17.08 5.99 32.98
N SER A 55 18.23 5.99 33.66
CA SER A 55 18.75 4.80 34.31
C SER A 55 17.83 4.48 35.48
N VAL A 56 17.24 3.29 35.46
CA VAL A 56 16.62 2.73 36.65
C VAL A 56 17.76 2.21 37.52
N ASN A 57 18.48 3.13 38.17
CA ASN A 57 19.39 2.76 39.24
C ASN A 57 18.52 2.40 40.45
N GLY A 58 18.14 1.11 40.52
CA GLY A 58 17.55 0.51 41.71
C GLY A 58 18.58 0.45 42.83
N SER A 59 18.91 1.60 43.41
CA SER A 59 19.52 1.64 44.74
C SER A 59 18.40 1.72 45.76
N GLY A 60 17.74 0.58 45.96
CA GLY A 60 17.03 0.32 47.20
C GLY A 60 18.09 0.28 48.31
N ASN A 61 18.40 1.44 48.86
CA ASN A 61 19.15 1.52 50.10
C ASN A 61 18.20 0.99 51.19
N HIS A 62 18.19 -0.33 51.41
CA HIS A 62 17.75 -0.92 52.66
C HIS A 62 18.67 -0.38 53.76
N GLN A 63 18.36 0.82 54.27
CA GLN A 63 18.77 1.17 55.61
C GLN A 63 18.01 0.23 56.53
N ASN A 64 18.73 -0.76 57.06
CA ASN A 64 18.32 -1.48 58.26
C ASN A 64 18.11 -0.44 59.37
N GLY A 65 16.86 -0.03 59.54
CA GLY A 65 16.37 0.70 60.70
C GLY A 65 15.31 -0.17 61.34
N ASP A 66 15.67 -0.80 62.45
CA ASP A 66 14.69 -1.30 63.41
C ASP A 66 13.71 -0.18 63.73
N GLU A 67 12.40 -0.45 63.60
CA GLU A 67 11.40 -0.12 64.63
C GLU A 67 9.99 -0.58 64.22
N ASN A 68 9.36 -1.32 65.13
CA ASN A 68 7.96 -1.68 65.14
C ASN A 68 7.05 -0.50 64.75
N LYS A 69 6.15 -0.71 63.79
CA LYS A 69 4.77 -0.18 63.83
C LYS A 69 3.88 -0.92 62.84
N SER A 70 2.88 -1.58 63.43
CA SER A 70 1.63 -2.00 62.82
C SER A 70 0.88 -0.82 62.20
N GLY A 71 0.46 -0.95 60.95
CA GLY A 71 -0.41 0.00 60.25
C GLY A 71 -0.66 -0.51 58.84
N ASP A 72 -1.89 -0.96 58.61
CA ASP A 72 -2.47 -1.34 57.33
C ASP A 72 -2.51 -0.09 56.44
N ASP A 73 -1.64 -0.01 55.43
CA ASP A 73 -1.78 0.92 54.31
C ASP A 73 -1.14 0.26 53.08
N ASP A 74 -1.94 0.21 52.02
CA ASP A 74 -1.62 -0.28 50.67
C ASP A 74 -0.51 0.58 50.07
N ASP A 75 0.74 0.23 50.40
CA ASP A 75 1.94 0.79 49.79
C ASP A 75 2.03 0.27 48.35
N THR A 76 1.27 0.91 47.45
CA THR A 76 1.57 0.85 46.03
C THR A 76 2.98 1.43 45.89
N GLU A 77 3.96 0.56 45.68
CA GLU A 77 5.35 0.88 45.39
C GLU A 77 5.36 1.76 44.14
N LYS A 78 5.19 3.07 44.32
CA LYS A 78 5.38 4.06 43.27
C LYS A 78 6.85 3.94 42.93
N ILE A 79 7.14 3.27 41.82
CA ILE A 79 8.41 3.38 41.11
C ILE A 79 8.53 4.87 40.74
N VAL A 80 9.01 5.67 41.69
CA VAL A 80 9.43 7.03 41.44
C VAL A 80 10.66 6.86 40.57
N LEU A 81 10.44 6.99 39.27
CA LEU A 81 11.51 7.09 38.29
C LEU A 81 12.31 8.33 38.70
N TYR A 82 13.35 8.13 39.50
CA TYR A 82 14.32 9.18 39.78
C TYR A 82 14.97 9.49 38.43
N LEU A 83 14.43 10.52 37.77
CA LEU A 83 15.13 11.22 36.71
C LEU A 83 16.37 11.79 37.39
N GLU A 84 17.46 11.03 37.36
CA GLU A 84 18.74 11.49 37.88
C GLU A 84 18.99 12.89 37.31
N PRO A 85 19.19 13.90 38.18
CA PRO A 85 19.29 15.28 37.75
C PRO A 85 20.56 15.42 36.93
N TYR A 86 20.40 15.38 35.60
CA TYR A 86 21.06 16.26 34.63
C TYR A 86 22.48 16.71 35.00
N LYS A 87 23.42 15.79 35.27
CA LYS A 87 24.78 16.14 35.75
C LYS A 87 25.93 15.69 34.84
N THR A 88 25.66 15.42 33.57
CA THR A 88 26.74 15.35 32.58
C THR A 88 26.32 16.03 31.28
N ARG A 89 26.05 17.34 31.34
CA ARG A 89 25.93 18.17 30.14
C ARG A 89 27.29 18.29 29.47
N SER A 90 27.66 17.29 28.69
CA SER A 90 28.82 17.40 27.82
C SER A 90 28.53 18.49 26.77
N ALA A 91 29.57 19.22 26.36
CA ALA A 91 29.42 20.21 25.28
C ALA A 91 28.82 19.56 24.01
N ILE A 92 29.13 18.27 23.80
CA ILE A 92 28.64 17.47 22.68
C ILE A 92 27.12 17.31 22.71
N THR A 93 26.50 16.96 23.85
CA THR A 93 25.03 16.84 23.92
C THR A 93 24.34 18.17 23.65
N THR A 94 24.92 19.28 24.11
CA THR A 94 24.38 20.62 23.85
C THR A 94 24.44 20.98 22.35
N ILE A 95 25.54 20.68 21.67
CA ILE A 95 25.68 20.91 20.23
C ILE A 95 24.66 20.09 19.44
N ILE A 96 24.48 18.81 19.80
CA ILE A 96 23.50 17.93 19.13
C ILE A 96 22.08 18.44 19.33
N MET A 97 21.72 18.90 20.54
CA MET A 97 20.39 19.47 20.80
C MET A 97 20.13 20.74 19.98
N VAL A 98 21.11 21.65 19.88
CA VAL A 98 20.99 22.86 19.04
C VAL A 98 20.83 22.49 17.57
N TYR A 99 21.57 21.50 17.09
CA TYR A 99 21.41 20.98 15.72
C TYR A 99 19.99 20.45 15.47
N ILE A 100 19.45 19.63 16.38
CA ILE A 100 18.08 19.10 16.28
C ILE A 100 17.06 20.24 16.24
N ALA A 101 17.19 21.24 17.13
CA ALA A 101 16.29 22.38 17.19
C ALA A 101 16.29 23.19 15.87
N ILE A 102 17.48 23.49 15.32
CA ILE A 102 17.61 24.18 14.03
C ILE A 102 16.98 23.35 12.90
N PHE A 103 17.23 22.05 12.87
CA PHE A 103 16.67 21.16 11.86
C PHE A 103 15.14 21.13 11.92
N ILE A 104 14.53 21.07 13.11
CA ILE A 104 13.07 21.12 13.29
C ILE A 104 12.51 22.44 12.78
N VAL A 105 13.11 23.58 13.15
CA VAL A 105 12.63 24.91 12.69
C VAL A 105 12.66 25.03 11.17
N ILE A 106 13.74 24.58 10.53
CA ILE A 106 13.85 24.57 9.06
C ILE A 106 12.77 23.69 8.43
N ASN A 107 12.49 22.51 8.99
CA ASN A 107 11.49 21.60 8.43
C ASN A 107 10.05 22.07 8.69
N ILE A 108 9.75 22.68 9.84
CA ILE A 108 8.45 23.31 10.08
C ILE A 108 8.23 24.44 9.06
N PHE A 109 9.25 25.26 8.80
CA PHE A 109 9.16 26.28 7.77
C PHE A 109 8.94 25.69 6.37
N LYS A 110 9.64 24.59 6.02
CA LYS A 110 9.42 23.83 4.79
C LYS A 110 7.96 23.35 4.69
N GLU A 111 7.40 22.77 5.75
CA GLU A 111 6.01 22.28 5.74
C GLU A 111 5.00 23.42 5.59
N ILE A 112 5.25 24.58 6.21
CA ILE A 112 4.41 25.77 6.03
C ILE A 112 4.44 26.25 4.57
N MET A 113 5.61 26.27 3.93
CA MET A 113 5.72 26.59 2.50
C MET A 113 4.99 25.57 1.62
N GLN A 114 5.07 24.28 1.97
CA GLN A 114 4.39 23.22 1.24
C GLN A 114 2.85 23.35 1.34
N ILE A 115 2.32 23.74 2.51
CA ILE A 115 0.89 24.02 2.69
C ILE A 115 0.45 25.19 1.78
N TYR A 116 1.27 26.23 1.66
CA TYR A 116 0.96 27.39 0.82
C TYR A 116 0.87 27.02 -0.68
N GLU A 117 1.80 26.18 -1.15
CA GLU A 117 1.83 25.73 -2.55
C GLU A 117 0.72 24.71 -2.86
N GLN A 118 0.55 23.68 -2.03
CA GLN A 118 -0.33 22.54 -2.30
C GLN A 118 -1.79 22.74 -1.82
N ARG A 119 -2.05 23.76 -0.99
CA ARG A 119 -3.39 24.14 -0.48
C ARG A 119 -4.20 22.93 0.03
N LEU A 120 -5.40 22.71 -0.52
CA LEU A 120 -6.30 21.61 -0.11
C LEU A 120 -5.79 20.23 -0.52
N ALA A 121 -4.89 20.12 -1.50
CA ALA A 121 -4.29 18.81 -1.82
C ALA A 121 -3.39 18.32 -0.68
N TYR A 122 -2.82 19.24 0.10
CA TYR A 122 -1.94 18.91 1.23
C TYR A 122 -2.65 18.12 2.33
N ILE A 123 -3.89 18.50 2.67
CA ILE A 123 -4.67 17.89 3.76
C ILE A 123 -5.16 16.47 3.45
N PHE A 124 -5.12 16.01 2.19
CA PHE A 124 -5.51 14.65 1.85
C PHE A 124 -4.35 13.64 1.87
N ASN A 125 -3.10 14.11 2.03
CA ASN A 125 -1.93 13.26 2.01
C ASN A 125 -1.56 12.78 3.42
N SER A 126 -1.73 11.48 3.69
CA SER A 126 -1.43 10.85 5.00
C SER A 126 0.04 10.96 5.42
N VAL A 127 0.98 11.03 4.46
CA VAL A 127 2.42 11.15 4.73
C VAL A 127 2.74 12.47 5.44
N ASN A 128 2.09 13.56 5.04
CA ASN A 128 2.29 14.89 5.63
C ASN A 128 1.91 14.90 7.13
N TYR A 129 0.87 14.16 7.53
CA TYR A 129 0.47 14.06 8.94
C TYR A 129 1.53 13.35 9.79
N THR A 130 2.18 12.32 9.24
CA THR A 130 3.29 11.63 9.91
C THR A 130 4.47 12.58 10.14
N GLU A 131 4.81 13.42 9.14
CA GLU A 131 5.86 14.44 9.24
C GLU A 131 5.53 15.50 10.30
N TRP A 132 4.32 16.05 10.30
CA TRP A 132 3.88 17.01 11.32
C TRP A 132 3.95 16.43 12.73
N THR A 133 3.44 15.20 12.91
CA THR A 133 3.44 14.54 14.21
C THR A 133 4.87 14.30 14.69
N LEU A 134 5.79 13.91 13.79
CA LEU A 134 7.20 13.76 14.08
C LEU A 134 7.83 15.08 14.56
N TYR A 135 7.66 16.17 13.82
CA TYR A 135 8.27 17.45 14.19
C TYR A 135 7.67 18.05 15.45
N LEU A 136 6.36 17.90 15.68
CA LEU A 136 5.69 18.37 16.89
C LEU A 136 6.13 17.61 18.14
N THR A 137 6.18 16.27 18.06
CA THR A 137 6.63 15.42 19.18
C THR A 137 8.13 15.61 19.46
N SER A 138 8.95 15.79 18.42
CA SER A 138 10.37 16.12 18.57
C SER A 138 10.56 17.50 19.20
N ALA A 139 9.77 18.50 18.80
CA ALA A 139 9.82 19.84 19.40
C ALA A 139 9.41 19.82 20.87
N ALA A 140 8.35 19.07 21.22
CA ALA A 140 7.90 18.90 22.60
C ALA A 140 8.95 18.23 23.48
N PHE A 141 9.73 17.27 22.94
CA PHE A 141 10.84 16.67 23.66
C PHE A 141 12.03 17.63 23.84
N VAL A 142 12.35 18.43 22.82
CA VAL A 142 13.53 19.29 22.81
C VAL A 142 13.31 20.61 23.58
N PHE A 143 12.08 21.12 23.64
CA PHE A 143 11.76 22.40 24.27
C PHE A 143 12.15 22.48 25.77
N PRO A 144 11.80 21.51 26.63
CA PRO A 144 12.20 21.53 28.04
C PRO A 144 13.71 21.45 28.23
N LEU A 145 14.45 20.76 27.35
CA LEU A 145 15.91 20.65 27.43
C LEU A 145 16.62 22.02 27.36
N PHE A 146 15.94 23.06 26.86
CA PHE A 146 16.43 24.43 26.83
C PHE A 146 15.91 25.32 27.97
N PHE A 147 14.67 25.10 28.43
CA PHE A 147 13.94 26.08 29.23
C PHE A 147 13.35 25.56 30.56
N GLY A 148 13.44 24.27 30.87
CA GLY A 148 12.81 23.73 32.09
C GLY A 148 13.17 22.30 32.45
N ASP A 149 12.40 21.74 33.39
CA ASP A 149 12.60 20.40 33.92
C ASP A 149 11.95 19.33 33.03
N LEU A 150 12.64 18.19 32.89
CA LEU A 150 12.13 17.04 32.15
C LEU A 150 11.03 16.33 32.96
N SER A 151 9.78 16.51 32.56
CA SER A 151 8.67 15.67 33.03
C SER A 151 8.54 14.34 32.27
N SER A 152 7.77 13.40 32.81
CA SER A 152 7.44 12.11 32.17
C SER A 152 6.74 12.26 30.81
N VAL A 153 6.02 13.37 30.59
CA VAL A 153 5.32 13.64 29.32
C VAL A 153 6.32 13.84 28.18
N HIS A 154 7.46 14.49 28.45
CA HIS A 154 8.48 14.71 27.43
C HIS A 154 9.16 13.41 27.02
N TRP A 155 9.32 12.46 27.96
CA TRP A 155 9.78 11.11 27.65
C TRP A 155 8.80 10.35 26.78
N GLN A 156 7.49 10.46 27.04
CA GLN A 156 6.46 9.89 26.16
C GLN A 156 6.54 10.50 24.75
N CYS A 157 6.69 11.82 24.64
CA CYS A 157 6.90 12.50 23.35
C CYS A 157 8.18 12.02 22.65
N ALA A 158 9.28 11.80 23.40
CA ALA A 158 10.53 11.29 22.86
C ALA A 158 10.37 9.89 22.25
N THR A 159 9.66 8.99 22.94
CA THR A 159 9.40 7.63 22.46
C THR A 159 8.62 7.65 21.14
N VAL A 160 7.55 8.46 21.07
CA VAL A 160 6.76 8.61 19.85
C VAL A 160 7.59 9.24 18.73
N ALA A 161 8.37 10.27 19.04
CA ALA A 161 9.23 10.95 18.06
C ALA A 161 10.26 10.00 17.44
N VAL A 162 10.97 9.21 18.26
CA VAL A 162 11.97 8.24 17.78
C VAL A 162 11.32 7.19 16.88
N PHE A 163 10.19 6.62 17.31
CA PHE A 163 9.46 5.64 16.49
C PHE A 163 9.03 6.22 15.14
N LEU A 164 8.40 7.40 15.14
CA LEU A 164 7.96 8.07 13.92
C LEU A 164 9.13 8.49 13.04
N ALA A 165 10.30 8.83 13.60
CA ALA A 165 11.47 9.21 12.84
C ALA A 165 12.01 8.03 12.01
N TRP A 166 12.13 6.85 12.63
CA TRP A 166 12.53 5.62 11.93
C TRP A 166 11.44 5.15 10.95
N PHE A 167 10.16 5.28 11.30
CA PHE A 167 9.07 4.95 10.38
C PHE A 167 9.06 5.87 9.15
N ASN A 168 9.29 7.17 9.33
CA ASN A 168 9.37 8.11 8.22
C ASN A 168 10.63 7.87 7.36
N LEU A 169 11.77 7.43 7.94
CA LEU A 169 12.90 6.96 7.14
C LEU A 169 12.54 5.83 6.16
N LEU A 170 11.66 4.91 6.58
CA LEU A 170 11.14 3.87 5.70
C LEU A 170 10.38 4.48 4.51
N LEU A 171 9.63 5.57 4.71
CA LEU A 171 8.95 6.30 3.63
C LEU A 171 9.94 6.98 2.67
N TYR A 172 11.08 7.48 3.15
CA TYR A 172 12.14 8.00 2.28
C TYR A 172 12.67 6.95 1.31
N PHE A 173 12.78 5.68 1.74
CA PHE A 173 13.21 4.59 0.87
C PHE A 173 12.22 4.25 -0.27
N GLN A 174 10.99 4.76 -0.23
CA GLN A 174 9.99 4.59 -1.30
C GLN A 174 10.50 5.11 -2.67
N GLN A 175 11.36 6.13 -2.66
CA GLN A 175 11.83 6.78 -3.90
C GLN A 175 12.95 6.00 -4.61
N LEU A 176 13.55 5.01 -3.93
CA LEU A 176 14.60 4.17 -4.51
C LEU A 176 14.00 3.13 -5.45
N SER A 177 14.58 2.98 -6.65
CA SER A 177 14.04 2.08 -7.67
C SER A 177 14.07 0.60 -7.29
N ALA A 178 14.99 0.20 -6.40
CA ALA A 178 15.14 -1.19 -5.96
C ALA A 178 14.38 -1.50 -4.67
N ILE A 179 14.50 -0.62 -3.66
CA ILE A 179 13.91 -0.82 -2.32
C ILE A 179 12.44 -0.32 -2.29
N GLY A 180 12.12 0.72 -3.07
CA GLY A 180 10.85 1.42 -2.97
C GLY A 180 9.63 0.56 -3.28
N ILE A 181 9.76 -0.43 -4.17
CA ILE A 181 8.65 -1.36 -4.46
C ILE A 181 8.27 -2.19 -3.24
N TYR A 182 9.25 -2.64 -2.46
CA TYR A 182 9.02 -3.42 -1.24
C TYR A 182 8.40 -2.55 -0.15
N VAL A 183 8.85 -1.29 -0.04
CA VAL A 183 8.25 -0.31 0.87
C VAL A 183 6.79 -0.05 0.51
N VAL A 184 6.46 0.18 -0.76
CA VAL A 184 5.06 0.36 -1.20
C VAL A 184 4.22 -0.87 -0.94
N MET A 185 4.76 -2.06 -1.21
CA MET A 185 4.09 -3.32 -0.93
C MET A 185 3.80 -3.47 0.56
N PHE A 186 4.79 -3.20 1.42
CA PHE A 186 4.63 -3.21 2.87
C PHE A 186 3.54 -2.25 3.35
N LEU A 187 3.58 -0.97 2.93
CA LEU A 187 2.59 0.03 3.33
C LEU A 187 1.18 -0.32 2.84
N ARG A 188 1.07 -0.92 1.65
CA ARG A 188 -0.21 -1.37 1.11
C ARG A 188 -0.77 -2.54 1.93
N ILE A 189 0.03 -3.55 2.22
CA ILE A 189 -0.34 -4.68 3.08
C ILE A 189 -0.72 -4.19 4.47
N LEU A 190 0.05 -3.27 5.06
CA LEU A 190 -0.25 -2.66 6.36
C LEU A 190 -1.65 -2.01 6.35
N SER A 191 -1.97 -1.23 5.31
CA SER A 191 -3.29 -0.60 5.17
C SER A 191 -4.42 -1.64 5.04
N THR A 192 -4.20 -2.71 4.28
CA THR A 192 -5.16 -3.81 4.14
C THR A 192 -5.37 -4.52 5.47
N VAL A 193 -4.30 -4.86 6.18
CA VAL A 193 -4.35 -5.50 7.51
C VAL A 193 -5.11 -4.63 8.50
N ILE A 194 -4.83 -3.32 8.58
CA ILE A 194 -5.57 -2.39 9.45
C ILE A 194 -7.07 -2.40 9.12
N ARG A 195 -7.44 -2.38 7.84
CA ARG A 195 -8.85 -2.39 7.42
C ARG A 195 -9.54 -3.70 7.79
N VAL A 196 -8.87 -4.83 7.60
CA VAL A 196 -9.41 -6.16 7.95
C VAL A 196 -9.54 -6.28 9.46
N ILE A 197 -8.51 -5.93 10.23
CA ILE A 197 -8.58 -5.92 11.70
C ILE A 197 -9.73 -5.04 12.20
N ALA A 198 -9.97 -3.88 11.60
CA ALA A 198 -11.10 -3.02 11.98
C ALA A 198 -12.47 -3.72 11.83
N VAL A 199 -12.68 -4.48 10.74
CA VAL A 199 -13.92 -5.25 10.53
C VAL A 199 -14.04 -6.40 11.52
N PHE A 200 -12.95 -7.13 11.75
CA PHE A 200 -12.93 -8.30 12.63
C PHE A 200 -12.72 -7.96 14.12
N SER A 201 -12.53 -6.68 14.45
CA SER A 201 -12.37 -6.19 15.82
C SER A 201 -13.58 -6.54 16.71
N VAL A 202 -14.77 -6.64 16.14
CA VAL A 202 -15.99 -7.07 16.84
C VAL A 202 -15.81 -8.46 17.44
N LEU A 203 -15.20 -9.40 16.71
CA LEU A 203 -14.95 -10.74 17.21
C LEU A 203 -13.86 -10.73 18.28
N VAL A 204 -12.79 -9.94 18.09
CA VAL A 204 -11.71 -9.79 19.08
C VAL A 204 -12.25 -9.26 20.41
N ILE A 205 -13.10 -8.23 20.36
CA ILE A 205 -13.75 -7.64 21.54
C ILE A 205 -14.71 -8.66 22.17
N ALA A 206 -15.50 -9.40 21.39
CA ALA A 206 -16.41 -10.41 21.91
C ALA A 206 -15.67 -11.53 22.68
N PHE A 207 -14.59 -12.07 22.11
CA PHE A 207 -13.77 -13.06 22.80
C PHE A 207 -13.03 -12.45 24.01
N GLY A 208 -12.49 -11.23 23.88
CA GLY A 208 -11.83 -10.52 24.99
C GLY A 208 -12.75 -10.31 26.19
N LEU A 209 -14.01 -9.92 25.96
CA LEU A 209 -15.00 -9.80 27.02
C LEU A 209 -15.45 -11.16 27.57
N THR A 210 -15.56 -12.18 26.71
CA THR A 210 -15.91 -13.54 27.14
C THR A 210 -14.83 -14.09 28.06
N PHE A 211 -13.55 -13.98 27.69
CA PHE A 211 -12.43 -14.42 28.53
C PHE A 211 -12.27 -13.58 29.78
N HIS A 212 -12.56 -12.28 29.73
CA HIS A 212 -12.61 -11.45 30.94
C HIS A 212 -13.59 -12.03 31.97
N ILE A 213 -14.77 -12.47 31.54
CA ILE A 213 -15.78 -13.06 32.45
C ILE A 213 -15.36 -14.47 32.90
N LEU A 214 -14.86 -15.30 31.99
CA LEU A 214 -14.56 -16.71 32.27
C LEU A 214 -13.27 -16.93 33.05
N LEU A 215 -12.30 -16.02 32.92
CA LEU A 215 -10.96 -16.08 33.54
C LEU A 215 -10.73 -14.96 34.55
N TYR A 216 -11.80 -14.30 35.03
CA TYR A 216 -11.73 -13.23 36.04
C TYR A 216 -11.03 -13.65 37.35
N TYR A 217 -11.04 -14.95 37.67
CA TYR A 217 -10.54 -15.47 38.94
C TYR A 217 -9.02 -15.37 39.11
N ASP A 218 -8.26 -15.16 38.03
CA ASP A 218 -6.81 -15.05 38.06
C ASP A 218 -6.36 -13.60 37.80
N GLU A 219 -6.10 -12.87 38.88
CA GLU A 219 -5.58 -11.49 38.82
C GLU A 219 -4.19 -11.42 38.16
N SER A 220 -3.40 -12.50 38.25
CA SER A 220 -2.03 -12.55 37.71
C SER A 220 -1.99 -12.82 36.21
N ALA A 221 -3.02 -13.46 35.65
CA ALA A 221 -3.10 -13.79 34.22
C ALA A 221 -3.57 -12.61 33.32
N GLY A 222 -3.79 -11.41 33.88
CA GLY A 222 -4.08 -10.22 33.09
C GLY A 222 -5.52 -10.13 32.55
N PHE A 223 -6.44 -10.97 33.03
CA PHE A 223 -7.86 -10.97 32.61
C PHE A 223 -8.77 -10.11 33.49
N TYR A 224 -8.24 -9.45 34.53
CA TYR A 224 -9.01 -8.62 35.47
C TYR A 224 -9.61 -7.36 34.85
N ASN A 225 -8.96 -6.78 33.83
CA ASN A 225 -9.43 -5.57 33.15
C ASN A 225 -9.94 -5.93 31.74
N PRO A 226 -11.16 -5.53 31.33
CA PRO A 226 -11.70 -5.79 30.00
C PRO A 226 -10.78 -5.38 28.85
N PHE A 227 -10.06 -4.26 28.99
CA PHE A 227 -9.12 -3.78 27.99
C PHE A 227 -7.88 -4.69 27.91
N ILE A 228 -7.28 -5.02 29.05
CA ILE A 228 -6.10 -5.90 29.11
C ILE A 228 -6.45 -7.31 28.63
N SER A 229 -7.64 -7.82 28.98
CA SER A 229 -8.16 -9.09 28.46
C SER A 229 -8.30 -9.08 26.93
N THR A 230 -8.77 -7.98 26.36
CA THR A 230 -8.87 -7.82 24.89
C THR A 230 -7.47 -7.78 24.25
N VAL A 231 -6.53 -7.06 24.84
CA VAL A 231 -5.13 -7.02 24.39
C VAL A 231 -4.48 -8.41 24.49
N HIS A 232 -4.71 -9.13 25.58
CA HIS A 232 -4.25 -10.49 25.77
C HIS A 232 -4.84 -11.43 24.70
N THR A 233 -6.11 -11.24 24.35
CA THR A 233 -6.76 -12.02 23.28
C THR A 233 -6.13 -11.75 21.92
N VAL A 234 -5.79 -10.48 21.62
CA VAL A 234 -5.03 -10.12 20.40
C VAL A 234 -3.64 -10.75 20.40
N LEU A 235 -2.93 -10.70 21.54
CA LEU A 235 -1.61 -11.29 21.66
C LEU A 235 -1.66 -12.80 21.43
N ALA A 236 -2.59 -13.48 22.11
CA ALA A 236 -2.76 -14.92 22.00
C ALA A 236 -3.21 -15.38 20.60
N MET A 237 -3.86 -14.51 19.81
CA MET A 237 -4.13 -14.77 18.39
C MET A 237 -2.84 -14.86 17.56
N LEU A 238 -1.82 -14.06 17.90
CA LEU A 238 -0.56 -13.97 17.15
C LEU A 238 0.51 -14.95 17.66
N THR A 239 0.63 -15.09 18.98
CA THR A 239 1.69 -15.88 19.64
C THR A 239 1.24 -17.28 20.02
N GLY A 240 -0.07 -17.56 19.99
CA GLY A 240 -0.66 -18.77 20.55
C GLY A 240 -1.05 -18.60 22.02
N TRP A 241 -1.76 -19.61 22.54
CA TRP A 241 -2.31 -19.58 23.89
C TRP A 241 -1.41 -20.33 24.89
N GLU A 242 -1.15 -19.74 26.05
CA GLU A 242 -0.43 -20.39 27.16
C GLU A 242 -1.34 -21.37 27.91
N PHE A 243 -1.68 -22.47 27.23
CA PHE A 243 -2.68 -23.43 27.68
C PHE A 243 -2.37 -24.05 29.06
N SER A 244 -1.09 -24.34 29.32
CA SER A 244 -0.67 -25.00 30.56
C SER A 244 -0.94 -24.12 31.79
N GLU A 245 -0.58 -22.84 31.70
CA GLU A 245 -0.66 -21.93 32.83
C GLU A 245 -2.09 -21.46 33.09
N ILE A 246 -2.83 -21.14 32.02
CA ILE A 246 -4.17 -20.54 32.12
C ILE A 246 -5.26 -21.61 32.36
N TYR A 247 -5.09 -22.84 31.86
CA TYR A 247 -6.14 -23.86 31.92
C TYR A 247 -5.73 -25.12 32.68
N VAL A 248 -4.54 -25.69 32.46
CA VAL A 248 -4.17 -27.00 33.05
C VAL A 248 -3.93 -26.90 34.55
N ILE A 249 -3.12 -25.93 35.00
CA ILE A 249 -2.82 -25.75 36.43
C ILE A 249 -4.11 -25.41 37.22
N PRO A 250 -4.95 -24.47 36.77
CA PRO A 250 -6.19 -24.12 37.47
C PRO A 250 -7.25 -25.22 37.46
N PHE A 251 -7.30 -26.03 36.40
CA PHE A 251 -8.18 -27.19 36.30
C PHE A 251 -7.81 -28.25 37.34
N HIS A 252 -6.53 -28.59 37.46
CA HIS A 252 -6.06 -29.55 38.48
C HIS A 252 -6.24 -29.03 39.91
N LYS A 253 -6.10 -27.71 40.11
CA LYS A 253 -6.35 -27.06 41.41
C LYS A 253 -7.84 -26.91 41.74
N GLY A 254 -8.75 -27.19 40.80
CA GLY A 254 -10.19 -27.05 41.00
C GLY A 254 -10.67 -25.60 41.13
N VAL A 255 -9.86 -24.62 40.73
CA VAL A 255 -10.17 -23.18 40.86
C VAL A 255 -10.79 -22.59 39.59
N LEU A 256 -10.77 -23.32 38.47
CA LEU A 256 -11.31 -22.87 37.18
C LEU A 256 -12.85 -22.87 37.17
N PRO A 257 -13.52 -21.71 37.21
CA PRO A 257 -14.97 -21.64 37.18
C PRO A 257 -15.50 -22.03 35.80
N TYR A 258 -16.74 -22.55 35.74
CA TYR A 258 -17.43 -22.87 34.48
C TYR A 258 -16.57 -23.67 33.48
N THR A 259 -15.94 -24.73 33.97
CA THR A 259 -14.94 -25.53 33.23
C THR A 259 -15.37 -25.91 31.80
N PHE A 260 -16.62 -26.35 31.63
CA PHE A 260 -17.14 -26.70 30.30
C PHE A 260 -17.18 -25.51 29.34
N LEU A 261 -17.67 -24.35 29.79
CA LEU A 261 -17.73 -23.14 28.98
C LEU A 261 -16.32 -22.62 28.64
N ASN A 262 -15.39 -22.73 29.59
CA ASN A 262 -13.98 -22.37 29.38
C ASN A 262 -13.36 -23.16 28.23
N PHE A 263 -13.46 -24.49 28.24
CA PHE A 263 -12.95 -25.31 27.14
C PHE A 263 -13.73 -25.11 25.83
N PHE A 264 -15.05 -24.90 25.89
CA PHE A 264 -15.86 -24.64 24.71
C PHE A 264 -15.43 -23.35 23.98
N PHE A 265 -15.34 -22.23 24.70
CA PHE A 265 -14.91 -20.96 24.11
C PHE A 265 -13.45 -20.96 23.70
N LEU A 266 -12.59 -21.72 24.39
CA LEU A 266 -11.20 -21.93 23.97
C LEU A 266 -11.12 -22.65 22.60
N ILE A 267 -11.85 -23.76 22.43
CA ILE A 267 -11.88 -24.50 21.15
C ILE A 267 -12.44 -23.61 20.04
N LEU A 268 -13.54 -22.91 20.33
CA LEU A 268 -14.15 -21.98 19.38
C LEU A 268 -13.18 -20.86 18.97
N PHE A 269 -12.45 -20.30 19.94
CA PHE A 269 -11.44 -19.28 19.69
C PHE A 269 -10.32 -19.81 18.79
N VAL A 270 -9.75 -20.99 19.08
CA VAL A 270 -8.66 -21.58 18.28
C VAL A 270 -9.06 -21.78 16.82
N ILE A 271 -10.29 -22.24 16.57
CA ILE A 271 -10.80 -22.44 15.22
C ILE A 271 -11.03 -21.10 14.50
N LEU A 272 -11.70 -20.14 15.15
CA LEU A 272 -12.10 -18.90 14.49
C LEU A 272 -10.97 -17.88 14.35
N MET A 273 -10.09 -17.77 15.34
CA MET A 273 -9.09 -16.70 15.40
C MET A 273 -7.74 -17.14 14.81
N PRO A 274 -6.92 -17.99 15.45
CA PRO A 274 -5.66 -18.44 14.87
C PRO A 274 -5.80 -19.16 13.52
N ILE A 275 -6.82 -20.01 13.33
CA ILE A 275 -6.93 -20.80 12.10
C ILE A 275 -7.66 -20.01 11.01
N LEU A 276 -8.92 -19.62 11.21
CA LEU A 276 -9.69 -18.97 10.14
C LEU A 276 -9.20 -17.55 9.88
N PHE A 277 -9.09 -16.71 10.92
CA PHE A 277 -8.78 -15.29 10.74
C PHE A 277 -7.34 -15.04 10.25
N VAL A 278 -6.33 -15.71 10.80
CA VAL A 278 -4.94 -15.55 10.31
C VAL A 278 -4.81 -16.07 8.87
N ASN A 279 -5.43 -17.18 8.51
CA ASN A 279 -5.42 -17.68 7.13
C ASN A 279 -6.11 -16.72 6.15
N LEU A 280 -7.18 -16.04 6.60
CA LEU A 280 -7.82 -14.98 5.81
C LEU A 280 -6.87 -13.79 5.61
N LEU A 281 -6.18 -13.33 6.66
CA LEU A 281 -5.20 -12.24 6.57
C LEU A 281 -4.07 -12.58 5.61
N ILE A 282 -3.54 -13.81 5.69
CA ILE A 282 -2.51 -14.30 4.77
C ILE A 282 -3.05 -14.36 3.34
N GLY A 283 -4.27 -14.90 3.14
CA GLY A 283 -4.88 -15.00 1.82
C GLY A 283 -5.09 -13.63 1.15
N LEU A 284 -5.52 -12.63 1.92
CA LEU A 284 -5.66 -11.25 1.44
C LEU A 284 -4.31 -10.60 1.15
N ALA A 285 -3.33 -10.79 2.02
CA ALA A 285 -1.97 -10.27 1.81
C ALA A 285 -1.34 -10.86 0.54
N VAL A 286 -1.48 -12.17 0.31
CA VAL A 286 -0.98 -12.83 -0.91
C VAL A 286 -1.68 -12.29 -2.16
N GLY A 287 -3.01 -12.09 -2.11
CA GLY A 287 -3.76 -11.49 -3.22
C GLY A 287 -3.34 -10.05 -3.54
N ASP A 288 -3.10 -9.24 -2.51
CA ASP A 288 -2.60 -7.86 -2.68
C ASP A 288 -1.19 -7.83 -3.27
N ILE A 289 -0.31 -8.73 -2.82
CA ILE A 289 1.05 -8.87 -3.36
C ILE A 289 0.99 -9.22 -4.85
N GLU A 290 0.15 -10.18 -5.24
CA GLU A 290 0.00 -10.58 -6.65
C GLU A 290 -0.47 -9.42 -7.54
N MET A 291 -1.43 -8.62 -7.07
CA MET A 291 -1.91 -7.43 -7.79
C MET A 291 -0.81 -6.38 -7.95
N ILE A 292 -0.05 -6.11 -6.90
CA ILE A 292 1.05 -5.14 -6.92
C ILE A 292 2.16 -5.61 -7.86
N LEU A 293 2.45 -6.91 -7.91
CA LEU A 293 3.47 -7.47 -8.81
C LEU A 293 3.05 -7.33 -10.27
N LYS A 294 1.79 -7.62 -10.61
CA LYS A 294 1.27 -7.45 -11.99
C LYS A 294 1.43 -6.02 -12.50
N ASP A 295 1.25 -5.03 -11.63
CA ASP A 295 1.36 -3.60 -11.95
C ASP A 295 2.71 -2.98 -11.57
N ALA A 296 3.68 -3.77 -11.09
CA ALA A 296 4.90 -3.29 -10.46
C ALA A 296 5.71 -2.36 -11.37
N LYS A 297 5.86 -2.74 -12.65
CA LYS A 297 6.60 -1.94 -13.63
C LYS A 297 5.98 -0.57 -13.84
N LEU A 298 4.66 -0.49 -14.02
CA LEU A 298 3.96 0.79 -14.18
C LEU A 298 4.02 1.59 -12.89
N LYS A 299 3.78 0.95 -11.74
CA LYS A 299 3.80 1.62 -10.42
C LYS A 299 5.18 2.20 -10.11
N ARG A 300 6.25 1.47 -10.40
CA ARG A 300 7.64 1.93 -10.26
C ARG A 300 7.91 3.18 -11.10
N LEU A 301 7.53 3.14 -12.39
CA LEU A 301 7.73 4.28 -13.29
C LEU A 301 6.85 5.48 -12.89
N ALA A 302 5.61 5.22 -12.46
CA ALA A 302 4.71 6.26 -11.96
C ALA A 302 5.30 6.98 -10.75
N MET A 303 5.82 6.25 -9.76
CA MET A 303 6.46 6.84 -8.58
C MET A 303 7.68 7.69 -8.93
N GLN A 304 8.50 7.25 -9.88
CA GLN A 304 9.65 8.04 -10.33
C GLN A 304 9.20 9.33 -11.04
N VAL A 305 8.18 9.26 -11.90
CA VAL A 305 7.64 10.43 -12.59
C VAL A 305 7.01 11.40 -11.61
N GLU A 306 6.23 10.91 -10.65
CA GLU A 306 5.62 11.71 -9.58
C GLU A 306 6.69 12.40 -8.74
N TYR A 307 7.69 11.65 -8.26
CA TYR A 307 8.82 12.23 -7.53
C TYR A 307 9.55 13.33 -8.32
N HIS A 308 9.83 13.09 -9.61
CA HIS A 308 10.49 14.09 -10.45
C HIS A 308 9.63 15.33 -10.67
N THR A 309 8.32 15.15 -10.84
CA THR A 309 7.36 16.25 -11.02
C THR A 309 7.30 17.09 -9.75
N ASP A 310 7.14 16.45 -8.58
CA ASP A 310 7.10 17.11 -7.28
C ASP A 310 8.41 17.84 -6.97
N LEU A 311 9.55 17.24 -7.32
CA LEU A 311 10.86 17.88 -7.15
C LEU A 311 11.01 19.08 -8.07
N GLU A 312 10.57 19.00 -9.33
CA GLU A 312 10.62 20.10 -10.30
C GLU A 312 9.73 21.27 -9.90
N GLU A 313 8.54 20.99 -9.35
CA GLU A 313 7.63 22.03 -8.84
C GLU A 313 8.23 22.79 -7.65
N ARG A 314 9.01 22.10 -6.79
CA ARG A 314 9.66 22.69 -5.61
C ARG A 314 11.00 23.38 -5.91
N LEU A 315 11.59 23.13 -7.08
CA LEU A 315 12.91 23.65 -7.43
C LEU A 315 12.81 25.03 -8.10
N PRO A 316 13.70 25.99 -7.74
CA PRO A 316 13.76 27.26 -8.44
C PRO A 316 14.06 27.10 -9.93
N SER A 317 13.37 27.86 -10.77
CA SER A 317 13.49 27.80 -12.24
C SER A 317 14.91 28.07 -12.77
N TRP A 318 15.71 28.86 -12.05
CA TRP A 318 17.12 29.11 -12.38
C TRP A 318 18.02 27.88 -12.22
N LEU A 319 17.69 26.99 -11.29
CA LEU A 319 18.45 25.76 -11.08
C LEU A 319 18.03 24.69 -12.06
N LEU A 320 16.72 24.60 -12.35
CA LEU A 320 16.18 23.67 -13.33
C LEU A 320 16.74 23.96 -14.73
N SER A 321 16.76 25.23 -15.14
CA SER A 321 17.29 25.64 -16.46
C SER A 321 18.79 25.39 -16.64
N ARG A 322 19.56 25.32 -15.54
CA ARG A 322 21.00 25.04 -15.58
C ARG A 322 21.32 23.55 -15.69
N VAL A 323 20.43 22.68 -15.21
CA VAL A 323 20.70 21.24 -15.06
C VAL A 323 19.93 20.39 -16.08
N ASP A 324 18.84 20.91 -16.65
CA ASP A 324 18.09 20.26 -17.71
C ASP A 324 18.91 20.19 -19.02
N LYS A 325 18.82 19.06 -19.72
CA LYS A 325 19.57 18.78 -20.94
C LYS A 325 18.61 18.30 -22.02
N PRO A 326 18.53 18.98 -23.18
CA PRO A 326 17.58 18.62 -24.24
C PRO A 326 17.96 17.33 -24.99
N SER A 327 19.23 16.92 -24.98
CA SER A 327 19.69 15.70 -25.64
C SER A 327 20.79 14.99 -24.85
N VAL A 328 20.82 13.67 -24.95
CA VAL A 328 21.83 12.79 -24.33
C VAL A 328 22.37 11.84 -25.39
N THR A 329 23.69 11.85 -25.57
CA THR A 329 24.39 10.90 -26.45
C THR A 329 24.89 9.72 -25.62
N ILE A 330 24.45 8.51 -25.97
CA ILE A 330 24.85 7.27 -25.30
C ILE A 330 25.92 6.59 -26.16
N TYR A 331 27.04 6.22 -25.54
CA TYR A 331 28.08 5.40 -26.17
C TYR A 331 28.09 4.01 -25.53
N PRO A 332 27.46 2.99 -26.15
CA PRO A 332 27.30 1.66 -25.54
C PRO A 332 28.64 0.98 -25.18
N ASN A 333 29.68 1.24 -25.96
CA ASN A 333 30.95 0.52 -25.89
C ASN A 333 32.10 1.33 -25.26
N ARG A 334 31.84 2.53 -24.71
CA ARG A 334 32.87 3.33 -24.04
C ARG A 334 32.56 3.46 -22.55
N PRO A 335 33.35 2.81 -21.65
CA PRO A 335 33.27 3.12 -20.23
C PRO A 335 33.77 4.54 -19.99
N TYR A 336 33.02 5.30 -19.18
CA TYR A 336 33.34 6.66 -18.76
C TYR A 336 34.66 6.71 -17.98
N ALA A 337 35.66 7.45 -18.45
CA ALA A 337 36.93 7.66 -17.75
C ALA A 337 36.83 8.90 -16.84
N PRO A 338 37.06 8.80 -15.50
CA PRO A 338 36.91 9.93 -14.61
C PRO A 338 38.20 10.75 -14.49
N GLY A 339 38.10 12.08 -14.65
CA GLY A 339 39.06 13.06 -14.11
C GLY A 339 38.89 13.26 -12.59
N LEU A 340 39.51 14.29 -12.00
CA LEU A 340 39.44 14.58 -10.55
C LEU A 340 38.00 14.80 -10.02
N ILE A 341 37.14 15.51 -10.75
CA ILE A 341 35.69 15.62 -10.47
C ILE A 341 34.99 14.26 -10.56
N GLY A 342 35.51 13.38 -11.42
CA GLY A 342 35.05 12.01 -11.56
C GLY A 342 35.37 11.10 -10.36
N LYS A 343 36.25 11.48 -9.43
CA LYS A 343 36.45 10.74 -8.15
C LYS A 343 35.33 11.02 -7.16
N MET A 344 34.88 12.27 -7.02
CA MET A 344 33.70 12.61 -6.22
C MET A 344 32.42 12.06 -6.86
N LEU A 345 32.33 12.15 -8.19
CA LEU A 345 31.29 11.44 -8.96
C LEU A 345 31.43 9.92 -8.83
N GLY A 346 32.62 9.40 -8.57
CA GLY A 346 32.92 7.99 -8.33
C GLY A 346 32.39 7.50 -6.99
N LEU A 347 32.52 8.28 -5.92
CA LEU A 347 31.87 8.01 -4.63
C LEU A 347 30.35 8.08 -4.78
N MET A 348 29.84 9.09 -5.49
CA MET A 348 28.40 9.22 -5.77
C MET A 348 27.89 8.07 -6.67
N LYS A 349 28.72 7.60 -7.60
CA LYS A 349 28.44 6.43 -8.45
C LYS A 349 28.48 5.16 -7.62
N LEU A 350 29.44 4.99 -6.70
CA LEU A 350 29.49 3.87 -5.77
C LEU A 350 28.25 3.88 -4.87
N MET A 351 27.90 5.02 -4.27
CA MET A 351 26.71 5.17 -3.44
C MET A 351 25.43 4.88 -4.24
N ARG A 352 25.33 5.38 -5.48
CA ARG A 352 24.23 5.02 -6.39
C ARG A 352 24.23 3.53 -6.68
N THR A 353 25.37 2.96 -7.06
CA THR A 353 25.51 1.54 -7.37
C THR A 353 25.25 0.68 -6.15
N MET A 354 25.47 1.15 -4.92
CA MET A 354 25.17 0.44 -3.67
C MET A 354 23.68 0.52 -3.33
N LEU A 355 23.09 1.73 -3.32
CA LEU A 355 21.66 1.93 -3.09
C LEU A 355 20.80 1.29 -4.18
N ASN A 356 21.33 1.20 -5.41
CA ASN A 356 20.70 0.52 -6.53
C ASN A 356 21.29 -0.88 -6.78
N SER A 357 22.25 -1.41 -5.99
CA SER A 357 22.93 -2.70 -6.30
C SER A 357 22.02 -3.90 -6.15
N SER A 358 20.96 -3.76 -5.36
CA SER A 358 19.88 -4.75 -5.32
C SER A 358 19.13 -4.84 -6.67
N ALA A 359 19.41 -3.96 -7.64
CA ALA A 359 18.86 -4.01 -8.99
C ALA A 359 19.36 -5.20 -9.83
N HIS A 360 20.42 -5.91 -9.42
CA HIS A 360 20.80 -7.16 -10.10
C HIS A 360 19.79 -8.30 -9.88
N MET A 361 19.00 -8.24 -8.79
CA MET A 361 17.88 -9.17 -8.57
C MET A 361 16.59 -8.68 -9.25
N SER A 362 16.45 -7.36 -9.49
CA SER A 362 15.36 -6.81 -10.29
C SER A 362 15.54 -6.99 -11.79
N ASP A 363 16.77 -7.08 -12.31
CA ASP A 363 17.03 -7.33 -13.73
C ASP A 363 16.65 -8.78 -14.11
N ALA A 364 16.77 -9.73 -13.17
CA ALA A 364 16.26 -11.09 -13.30
C ALA A 364 14.71 -11.15 -13.29
N SER A 365 14.06 -10.34 -12.44
CA SER A 365 12.59 -10.22 -12.44
C SER A 365 12.07 -9.48 -13.67
N ASP A 366 12.74 -8.39 -14.10
CA ASP A 366 12.41 -7.63 -15.31
C ASP A 366 12.67 -8.49 -16.58
N THR A 367 13.64 -9.41 -16.60
CA THR A 367 13.82 -10.39 -17.70
C THR A 367 12.78 -11.50 -17.69
N ILE A 368 12.37 -12.02 -16.52
CA ILE A 368 11.32 -13.03 -16.42
C ILE A 368 9.95 -12.42 -16.81
N GLU A 369 9.61 -11.23 -16.30
CA GLU A 369 8.36 -10.54 -16.64
C GLU A 369 8.34 -10.04 -18.08
N SER A 370 9.45 -9.55 -18.63
CA SER A 370 9.50 -9.18 -20.07
C SER A 370 9.37 -10.40 -20.98
N ARG A 371 9.88 -11.56 -20.57
CA ARG A 371 9.70 -12.83 -21.29
C ARG A 371 8.26 -13.32 -21.20
N GLN A 372 7.61 -13.16 -20.03
CA GLN A 372 6.19 -13.47 -19.83
C GLN A 372 5.28 -12.51 -20.63
N ALA A 373 5.59 -11.21 -20.64
CA ALA A 373 4.84 -10.19 -21.38
C ALA A 373 5.00 -10.37 -22.90
N ALA A 374 6.21 -10.66 -23.38
CA ALA A 374 6.44 -10.98 -24.79
C ALA A 374 5.71 -12.28 -25.22
N ALA A 375 5.65 -13.29 -24.33
CA ALA A 375 4.87 -14.50 -24.58
C ALA A 375 3.36 -14.22 -24.62
N ASN A 376 2.85 -13.35 -23.73
CA ASN A 376 1.45 -12.94 -23.72
C ASN A 376 1.07 -12.12 -24.96
N ASP A 377 1.93 -11.18 -25.40
CA ASP A 377 1.72 -10.40 -26.62
C ASP A 377 1.72 -11.30 -27.87
N ALA A 378 2.64 -12.26 -27.94
CA ALA A 378 2.66 -13.26 -29.00
C ALA A 378 1.37 -14.10 -29.02
N LEU A 379 0.87 -14.51 -27.84
CA LEU A 379 -0.40 -15.21 -27.70
C LEU A 379 -1.59 -14.35 -28.13
N PHE A 380 -1.64 -13.08 -27.76
CA PHE A 380 -2.70 -12.16 -28.20
C PHE A 380 -2.69 -11.94 -29.71
N GLU A 381 -1.50 -11.86 -30.32
CA GLU A 381 -1.36 -11.76 -31.77
C GLU A 381 -1.84 -13.05 -32.47
N GLU A 382 -1.50 -14.22 -31.93
CA GLU A 382 -2.00 -15.50 -32.44
C GLU A 382 -3.52 -15.62 -32.30
N ILE A 383 -4.10 -15.21 -31.17
CA ILE A 383 -5.56 -15.15 -30.98
C ILE A 383 -6.21 -14.20 -31.99
N GLY A 384 -5.58 -13.04 -32.25
CA GLY A 384 -6.04 -12.09 -33.27
C GLY A 384 -6.04 -12.69 -34.68
N LYS A 385 -4.97 -13.39 -35.05
CA LYS A 385 -4.87 -14.12 -36.33
C LYS A 385 -5.90 -15.23 -36.43
N THR A 386 -6.10 -15.99 -35.36
CA THR A 386 -7.07 -17.09 -35.31
C THR A 386 -8.50 -16.57 -35.42
N LYS A 387 -8.83 -15.46 -34.75
CA LYS A 387 -10.13 -14.78 -34.86
C LYS A 387 -10.40 -14.27 -36.27
N LYS A 388 -9.37 -13.76 -36.97
CA LYS A 388 -9.50 -13.33 -38.36
C LYS A 388 -9.78 -14.53 -39.28
N ARG A 389 -9.01 -15.62 -39.13
CA ARG A 389 -9.25 -16.88 -39.86
C ARG A 389 -10.67 -17.41 -39.62
N LEU A 390 -11.16 -17.34 -38.38
CA LEU A 390 -12.51 -17.79 -38.02
C LEU A 390 -13.59 -16.97 -38.74
N ARG A 391 -13.41 -15.64 -38.84
CA ARG A 391 -14.31 -14.78 -39.62
C ARG A 391 -14.27 -15.13 -41.10
N ASP A 392 -13.09 -15.37 -41.65
CA ASP A 392 -12.97 -15.73 -43.07
C ASP A 392 -13.68 -17.08 -43.35
N VAL A 393 -13.52 -18.08 -42.47
CA VAL A 393 -14.26 -19.36 -42.54
C VAL A 393 -15.77 -19.14 -42.42
N GLN A 394 -16.22 -18.30 -41.50
CA GLN A 394 -17.65 -17.97 -41.36
C GLN A 394 -18.21 -17.37 -42.66
N THR A 395 -17.49 -16.42 -43.28
CA THR A 395 -17.93 -15.86 -44.56
C THR A 395 -17.92 -16.86 -45.72
N GLN A 396 -17.07 -17.88 -45.68
CA GLN A 396 -17.08 -18.96 -46.67
C GLN A 396 -18.27 -19.90 -46.47
N LEU A 397 -18.62 -20.22 -45.22
CA LEU A 397 -19.80 -21.02 -44.90
C LEU A 397 -21.10 -20.33 -45.32
N ASP A 398 -21.21 -19.01 -45.09
CA ASP A 398 -22.38 -18.24 -45.53
C ASP A 398 -22.55 -18.28 -47.06
N LYS A 399 -21.44 -18.15 -47.80
CA LYS A 399 -21.45 -18.29 -49.27
C LYS A 399 -21.81 -19.69 -49.73
N GLN A 400 -21.34 -20.73 -49.04
CA GLN A 400 -21.70 -22.11 -49.34
C GLN A 400 -23.18 -22.38 -49.07
N TYR A 401 -23.72 -21.84 -47.97
CA TYR A 401 -25.14 -21.90 -47.65
C TYR A 401 -25.99 -21.26 -48.73
N ASP A 402 -25.62 -20.06 -49.20
CA ASP A 402 -26.32 -19.38 -50.30
C ASP A 402 -26.24 -20.17 -51.61
N LEU A 403 -25.09 -20.77 -51.92
CA LEU A 403 -24.94 -21.63 -53.10
C LEU A 403 -25.82 -22.89 -53.01
N LEU A 404 -25.87 -23.55 -51.85
CA LEU A 404 -26.75 -24.69 -51.59
C LEU A 404 -28.22 -24.31 -51.75
N ARG A 405 -28.61 -23.14 -51.23
CA ARG A 405 -29.97 -22.61 -51.40
C ARG A 405 -30.31 -22.38 -52.87
N LEU A 406 -29.39 -21.81 -53.63
CA LEU A 406 -29.55 -21.60 -55.08
C LEU A 406 -29.60 -22.93 -55.86
N MET A 407 -28.80 -23.93 -55.46
CA MET A 407 -28.86 -25.26 -56.04
C MET A 407 -30.21 -25.92 -55.78
N VAL A 408 -30.71 -25.93 -54.55
CA VAL A 408 -32.04 -26.48 -54.22
C VAL A 408 -33.15 -25.77 -55.01
N GLN A 409 -33.04 -24.45 -55.19
CA GLN A 409 -34.00 -23.69 -56.00
C GLN A 409 -33.95 -24.02 -57.49
N LYS A 410 -32.78 -24.44 -58.01
CA LYS A 410 -32.57 -24.81 -59.42
C LYS A 410 -32.68 -26.29 -59.69
N MET A 411 -32.57 -27.12 -58.66
CA MET A 411 -32.85 -28.53 -58.72
C MET A 411 -34.37 -28.63 -58.79
N GLU A 412 -34.90 -28.88 -59.98
CA GLU A 412 -36.29 -29.25 -60.17
C GLU A 412 -36.50 -30.64 -59.54
N ILE A 413 -36.51 -30.68 -58.21
CA ILE A 413 -37.01 -31.83 -57.47
C ILE A 413 -38.52 -31.82 -57.70
N VAL A 414 -38.93 -32.43 -58.81
CA VAL A 414 -40.29 -32.92 -58.96
C VAL A 414 -40.43 -33.96 -57.86
N SER A 415 -41.17 -33.61 -56.81
CA SER A 415 -41.55 -34.62 -55.84
C SER A 415 -42.41 -35.64 -56.59
N GLU A 416 -42.15 -36.93 -56.44
CA GLU A 416 -43.02 -37.98 -57.01
C GLU A 416 -44.47 -37.89 -56.48
N ALA A 417 -44.75 -36.97 -55.54
CA ALA A 417 -46.09 -36.63 -55.08
C ALA A 417 -46.86 -35.68 -56.02
N ASP A 418 -46.23 -35.08 -57.04
CA ASP A 418 -46.88 -34.16 -57.99
C ASP A 418 -47.34 -34.85 -59.30
N GLN A 419 -47.15 -36.17 -59.42
CA GLN A 419 -47.62 -36.97 -60.56
C GLN A 419 -48.66 -38.00 -60.13
N PHE A 420 -49.86 -37.55 -59.73
CA PHE A 420 -51.05 -38.39 -59.77
C PHE A 420 -52.31 -37.60 -60.17
N ASP A 421 -52.67 -37.85 -61.44
CA ASP A 421 -53.96 -38.12 -62.08
C ASP A 421 -55.19 -37.20 -61.91
N GLU A 422 -55.75 -36.89 -63.08
CA GLU A 422 -56.94 -36.09 -63.31
C GLU A 422 -58.21 -36.83 -62.87
N GLY A 423 -58.96 -36.24 -61.93
CA GLY A 423 -60.38 -36.51 -61.77
C GLY A 423 -60.82 -36.90 -60.36
N GLU A 424 -61.24 -35.91 -59.58
CA GLU A 424 -62.57 -35.89 -58.93
C GLU A 424 -62.80 -34.55 -58.20
N GLU A 425 -64.06 -34.16 -58.14
CA GLU A 425 -64.58 -32.88 -57.62
C GLU A 425 -64.39 -32.70 -56.09
N ARG A 426 -64.15 -31.42 -55.73
CA ARG A 426 -64.53 -30.69 -54.49
C ARG A 426 -63.74 -30.87 -53.17
N GLU A 427 -63.15 -29.74 -52.75
CA GLU A 427 -63.23 -29.03 -51.44
C GLU A 427 -63.80 -29.75 -50.19
N PRO A 428 -63.56 -29.23 -48.95
CA PRO A 428 -62.39 -28.50 -48.43
C PRO A 428 -62.01 -28.93 -46.98
N LEU A 429 -60.95 -28.31 -46.46
CA LEU A 429 -60.75 -27.95 -45.05
C LEU A 429 -60.47 -29.06 -44.00
N MET A 430 -59.33 -28.84 -43.34
CA MET A 430 -59.17 -28.82 -41.88
C MET A 430 -58.53 -30.05 -41.21
N THR A 431 -57.46 -29.73 -40.47
CA THR A 431 -57.18 -30.11 -39.07
C THR A 431 -56.11 -31.16 -38.76
N LEU A 432 -55.30 -30.79 -37.75
CA LEU A 432 -54.50 -31.58 -36.80
C LEU A 432 -53.15 -32.13 -37.31
N MET A 433 -52.02 -31.47 -37.05
CA MET A 433 -51.31 -31.20 -35.78
C MET A 433 -50.16 -32.18 -35.54
N GLY A 434 -48.95 -31.63 -35.38
CA GLY A 434 -47.75 -32.34 -34.94
C GLY A 434 -46.52 -31.43 -34.84
N SER A 435 -46.55 -30.50 -33.88
CA SER A 435 -45.43 -29.63 -33.43
C SER A 435 -44.41 -30.44 -32.59
N PRO A 436 -43.37 -29.82 -31.99
CA PRO A 436 -42.20 -29.07 -32.50
C PRO A 436 -40.89 -29.90 -32.20
N THR A 437 -39.67 -29.49 -32.53
CA THR A 437 -38.79 -28.67 -31.67
C THR A 437 -37.54 -28.23 -32.44
N ASN A 438 -37.39 -26.93 -32.60
CA ASN A 438 -36.12 -26.25 -32.84
C ASN A 438 -35.93 -25.25 -31.70
N GLY A 439 -34.75 -25.20 -31.12
CA GLY A 439 -34.36 -24.18 -30.17
C GLY A 439 -33.08 -24.53 -29.42
N PHE A 440 -32.26 -23.51 -29.20
CA PHE A 440 -31.01 -23.41 -28.43
C PHE A 440 -29.71 -23.35 -29.26
N PHE A 441 -28.91 -22.28 -29.21
CA PHE A 441 -29.04 -21.00 -28.51
C PHE A 441 -27.98 -20.01 -29.04
N GLU A 442 -28.45 -18.88 -29.55
CA GLU A 442 -27.73 -17.61 -29.52
C GLU A 442 -28.34 -16.84 -28.34
N SER A 443 -27.55 -16.50 -27.31
CA SER A 443 -27.83 -15.32 -26.47
C SER A 443 -26.67 -15.01 -25.54
N ALA A 444 -26.08 -13.82 -25.72
CA ALA A 444 -25.81 -12.86 -24.65
C ALA A 444 -25.25 -11.55 -25.23
N LYS A 445 -26.15 -10.70 -25.74
CA LYS A 445 -25.90 -9.27 -25.96
C LYS A 445 -27.12 -8.46 -25.50
N SER A 446 -27.17 -8.24 -24.19
CA SER A 446 -27.86 -7.16 -23.46
C SER A 446 -27.22 -7.17 -22.07
N LEU A 447 -26.95 -6.11 -21.32
CA LEU A 447 -27.37 -4.71 -21.25
C LEU A 447 -26.09 -3.87 -21.06
N ARG A 448 -25.98 -2.59 -21.41
CA ARG A 448 -26.58 -1.48 -20.65
C ARG A 448 -26.18 -0.16 -21.33
N ARG A 449 -27.12 0.53 -21.99
CA ARG A 449 -27.06 1.99 -22.26
C ARG A 449 -28.49 2.52 -22.53
N GLN A 450 -29.20 2.73 -21.43
CA GLN A 450 -30.08 3.88 -21.15
C GLN A 450 -29.17 4.92 -20.44
N ASP A 451 -29.29 6.24 -20.49
CA ASP A 451 -30.24 7.20 -21.06
C ASP A 451 -29.50 8.56 -21.15
N SER A 452 -29.90 9.44 -22.07
CA SER A 452 -30.24 10.86 -21.82
C SER A 452 -30.23 11.68 -23.12
N THR A 453 -31.43 12.11 -23.52
CA THR A 453 -31.69 13.24 -24.43
C THR A 453 -31.86 14.52 -23.58
N PRO A 454 -31.86 15.75 -24.15
CA PRO A 454 -33.09 16.23 -24.81
C PRO A 454 -32.89 17.16 -26.05
N SER A 455 -33.85 17.01 -26.98
CA SER A 455 -34.59 17.98 -27.82
C SER A 455 -33.91 19.22 -28.45
N HIS A 456 -33.99 19.30 -29.78
CA HIS A 456 -34.03 20.55 -30.54
C HIS A 456 -35.39 20.68 -31.27
N ARG A 457 -36.07 21.83 -31.11
CA ARG A 457 -37.24 22.25 -31.91
C ARG A 457 -36.88 23.53 -32.67
N ARG A 458 -37.21 23.58 -33.97
CA ARG A 458 -37.07 24.74 -34.88
C ARG A 458 -38.15 25.79 -34.61
N HIS A 459 -37.85 27.08 -34.85
CA HIS A 459 -38.72 28.03 -35.57
C HIS A 459 -37.99 29.34 -35.97
N SER A 460 -38.07 29.68 -37.27
CA SER A 460 -38.22 30.98 -37.97
C SER A 460 -37.53 32.30 -37.54
N HIS A 461 -36.67 32.83 -38.45
CA HIS A 461 -36.42 34.21 -38.98
C HIS A 461 -37.00 35.49 -38.30
N PRO A 462 -36.54 36.73 -38.69
CA PRO A 462 -35.20 37.29 -38.93
C PRO A 462 -35.04 38.71 -38.28
N HIS A 463 -34.02 39.50 -38.69
CA HIS A 463 -33.68 40.92 -38.39
C HIS A 463 -32.55 41.16 -37.35
N THR A 464 -31.66 42.16 -37.39
CA THR A 464 -31.13 43.17 -38.35
C THR A 464 -30.23 44.08 -37.47
N LEU A 465 -28.98 44.37 -37.87
CA LEU A 465 -28.10 45.50 -37.43
C LEU A 465 -27.60 45.47 -35.95
N LEU A 466 -26.50 46.07 -35.49
CA LEU A 466 -25.33 46.81 -35.99
C LEU A 466 -24.42 47.04 -34.75
N PHE A 467 -23.10 47.17 -34.99
CA PHE A 467 -22.14 48.03 -34.27
C PHE A 467 -21.68 47.74 -32.83
N THR A 468 -20.35 47.57 -32.73
CA THR A 468 -19.37 48.13 -31.74
C THR A 468 -19.58 47.81 -30.25
N ARG A 469 -18.56 47.48 -29.47
CA ARG A 469 -17.18 47.98 -29.43
C ARG A 469 -16.29 46.99 -28.70
#